data_AF-A0A382GHT3-F1
#
_entry.id   AF-A0A382GHT3-F1
#
_cell.length_a   1.000
_cell.length_b   1.000
_cell.length_c   1.000
_cell.angle_alpha   90.00
_cell.angle_beta   90.00
_cell.angle_gamma   90.00
#
_symmetry.space_group_name_H-M   'P 1'
#
loop_
_entity.id
_entity.type
_entity.pdbx_description
1 polymer ?
#
loop_
_entity_poly.entity_id
_entity_poly.type
_entity_poly.pdbx_seq_one_letter_code
_entity_poly.pdbx_strand_id
1 'polypeptide(L)'
;MGTQEIKVTDADHPYAKENGVVWAEEAWERVKHAPEFVRPGIRKLMVQRCVKRGFKIVTSDFLTEIRNESMMLVSKRVKGFGFEELTMDAFDVAKEKMRESPRKVEVIEEIEDFLSMRTEKKDDIVEKFKSYMEETPTSGIPWSKEAKEKMEKVPPFVLGMAKQTIEGRAKERGDKMITPDIIDEVFTNIMPSSAKQAMGMEVTEEDLKQDEQIEKQKEEPVQVSMKWEDDALDKVSRIPIPFIRNMAVKRIEQEVTKAGEDVVTMDLFEKYRFTF
;
A
#
# COMPACT_ATOMS: atom_id res chain seq x y z
N MET A 1 -11.58 -8.63 30.29
CA MET A 1 -10.15 -8.54 29.96
C MET A 1 -9.71 -7.13 30.31
N GLY A 2 -8.75 -6.97 31.22
CA GLY A 2 -8.34 -5.65 31.70
C GLY A 2 -7.70 -4.85 30.57
N THR A 3 -8.19 -3.64 30.33
CA THR A 3 -7.48 -2.61 29.58
C THR A 3 -6.19 -2.31 30.34
N GLN A 4 -5.07 -2.90 29.92
CA GLN A 4 -3.76 -2.46 30.39
C GLN A 4 -3.62 -0.98 30.01
N GLU A 5 -3.45 -0.12 31.01
CA GLU A 5 -3.07 1.26 30.78
C GLU A 5 -1.71 1.28 30.07
N ILE A 6 -1.71 1.69 28.81
CA ILE A 6 -0.49 1.89 28.04
C ILE A 6 0.21 3.11 28.62
N LYS A 7 1.39 2.92 29.20
CA LYS A 7 2.22 4.04 29.65
C LYS A 7 2.76 4.77 28.43
N VAL A 8 2.51 6.08 28.39
CA VAL A 8 2.90 6.92 27.26
C VAL A 8 3.96 7.93 27.65
N THR A 9 4.82 8.25 26.69
CA THR A 9 5.85 9.28 26.77
C THR A 9 5.77 10.19 25.54
N ASP A 10 6.26 11.41 25.69
CA ASP A 10 6.31 12.37 24.60
C ASP A 10 7.29 11.92 23.51
N ALA A 11 6.86 12.06 22.26
CA ALA A 11 7.76 11.84 21.15
C ALA A 11 8.77 12.99 21.04
N ASP A 12 10.07 12.67 21.00
CA ASP A 12 11.10 13.64 20.63
C ASP A 12 11.12 13.86 19.10
N HIS A 13 10.04 14.47 18.58
CA HIS A 13 9.92 14.87 17.18
C HIS A 13 8.91 16.03 17.02
N PRO A 14 9.27 17.17 16.38
CA PRO A 14 8.39 18.33 16.23
C PRO A 14 7.02 17.99 15.61
N TYR A 15 7.03 17.21 14.52
CA TYR A 15 5.81 16.77 13.84
C TYR A 15 4.88 15.92 14.71
N ALA A 16 5.40 15.22 15.73
CA ALA A 16 4.53 14.48 16.65
C ALA A 16 3.78 15.43 17.58
N LYS A 17 4.45 16.47 18.09
CA LYS A 17 3.83 17.50 18.93
C LYS A 17 2.71 18.22 18.18
N GLU A 18 2.97 18.60 16.93
CA GLU A 18 1.98 19.27 16.06
C GLU A 18 0.72 18.42 15.82
N ASN A 19 0.85 17.08 15.77
CA ASN A 19 -0.26 16.17 15.45
C ASN A 19 -0.82 15.43 16.67
N GLY A 20 -0.31 15.72 17.88
CA GLY A 20 -0.68 15.05 19.13
C GLY A 20 -0.37 13.56 19.13
N VAL A 21 0.76 13.15 18.54
CA VAL A 21 1.22 11.75 18.54
C VAL A 21 2.17 11.52 19.71
N VAL A 22 1.83 10.56 20.56
CA VAL A 22 2.65 10.08 21.69
C VAL A 22 3.19 8.69 21.43
N TRP A 23 4.15 8.24 22.23
CA TRP A 23 4.74 6.91 22.13
C TRP A 23 4.44 6.11 23.37
N ALA A 24 4.18 4.83 23.19
CA ALA A 24 4.19 3.92 24.33
C ALA A 24 5.64 3.75 24.84
N GLU A 25 5.85 3.69 26.15
CA GLU A 25 7.18 3.63 26.76
C GLU A 25 8.00 2.45 26.23
N GLU A 26 7.37 1.28 26.06
CA GLU A 26 8.01 0.08 25.53
C GLU A 26 8.42 0.23 24.06
N ALA A 27 7.64 0.95 23.26
CA ALA A 27 7.98 1.25 21.88
C ALA A 27 9.17 2.21 21.82
N TRP A 28 9.17 3.23 22.68
CA TRP A 28 10.25 4.20 22.80
C TRP A 28 11.58 3.52 23.19
N GLU A 29 11.54 2.66 24.22
CA GLU A 29 12.71 1.94 24.68
C GLU A 29 13.28 1.01 23.60
N ARG A 30 12.40 0.31 22.86
CA ARG A 30 12.80 -0.55 21.74
C ARG A 30 13.59 0.21 20.66
N VAL A 31 13.24 1.47 20.37
CA VAL A 31 13.98 2.29 19.39
C VAL A 31 15.37 2.69 19.90
N LYS A 32 15.59 2.82 21.21
CA LYS A 32 16.92 3.11 21.76
C LYS A 32 17.94 2.00 21.49
N HIS A 33 17.48 0.76 21.35
CA HIS A 33 18.35 -0.37 20.99
C HIS A 33 18.73 -0.42 19.50
N ALA A 34 18.12 0.41 18.64
CA ALA A 34 18.55 0.53 17.25
C ALA A 34 19.88 1.30 17.13
N PRO A 35 20.68 1.09 16.07
CA PRO A 35 21.89 1.87 15.81
C PRO A 35 21.60 3.38 15.76
N GLU A 36 22.50 4.22 16.26
CA GLU A 36 22.25 5.66 16.42
C GLU A 36 21.83 6.34 15.12
N PHE A 37 22.54 6.06 14.02
CA PHE A 37 22.31 6.66 12.70
C PHE A 37 20.91 6.39 12.12
N VAL A 38 20.22 5.30 12.53
CA VAL A 38 18.85 5.00 12.06
C VAL A 38 17.76 5.60 12.94
N ARG A 39 18.02 5.91 14.21
CA ARG A 39 16.98 6.31 15.18
C ARG A 39 16.19 7.55 14.74
N PRO A 40 16.80 8.64 14.22
CA PRO A 40 16.05 9.80 13.74
C PRO A 40 15.09 9.44 12.60
N GLY A 41 15.52 8.57 11.68
CA GLY A 41 14.71 8.07 10.58
C GLY A 41 13.51 7.26 11.06
N ILE A 42 13.73 6.35 12.02
CA ILE A 42 12.65 5.56 12.64
C ILE A 42 11.62 6.48 13.31
N ARG A 43 12.06 7.41 14.17
CA ARG A 43 11.14 8.33 14.87
C ARG A 43 10.27 9.12 13.88
N LYS A 44 10.90 9.72 12.87
CA LYS A 44 10.19 10.48 11.82
C LYS A 44 9.18 9.60 11.07
N LEU A 45 9.61 8.42 10.62
CA LEU A 45 8.77 7.52 9.84
C LEU A 45 7.54 7.06 10.64
N MET A 46 7.72 6.67 11.89
CA MET A 46 6.62 6.18 12.74
C MET A 46 5.58 7.26 12.97
N VAL A 47 6.00 8.50 13.25
CA VAL A 47 5.06 9.62 13.42
C VAL A 47 4.28 9.86 12.13
N GLN A 48 4.95 9.91 10.98
CA GLN A 48 4.28 10.10 9.68
C GLN A 48 3.23 9.02 9.39
N ARG A 49 3.55 7.76 9.70
CA ARG A 49 2.64 6.63 9.48
C ARG A 49 1.50 6.61 10.47
N CYS A 50 1.76 6.93 11.74
CA CYS A 50 0.77 7.05 12.80
C CYS A 50 -0.28 8.10 12.42
N VAL A 51 0.16 9.30 12.04
CA VAL A 51 -0.73 10.39 11.57
C VAL A 51 -1.50 9.97 10.33
N LYS A 52 -0.84 9.41 9.31
CA LYS A 52 -1.51 8.97 8.06
C LYS A 52 -2.64 7.97 8.33
N ARG A 53 -2.48 7.09 9.32
CA ARG A 53 -3.47 6.07 9.69
C ARG A 53 -4.48 6.55 10.74
N GLY A 54 -4.40 7.81 11.17
CA GLY A 54 -5.29 8.35 12.20
C GLY A 54 -5.02 7.84 13.62
N PHE A 55 -3.90 7.15 13.84
CA PHE A 55 -3.48 6.73 15.17
C PHE A 55 -2.87 7.91 15.96
N LYS A 56 -2.94 7.81 17.29
CA LYS A 56 -2.38 8.81 18.22
C LYS A 56 -1.23 8.29 19.07
N ILE A 57 -1.06 6.97 19.13
CA ILE A 57 -0.04 6.32 19.95
C ILE A 57 0.78 5.39 19.07
N VAL A 58 2.11 5.54 19.10
CA VAL A 58 3.04 4.59 18.50
C VAL A 58 3.31 3.47 19.50
N THR A 59 2.84 2.26 19.18
CA THR A 59 3.00 1.05 20.01
C THR A 59 4.10 0.14 19.49
N SER A 60 4.52 -0.85 20.30
CA SER A 60 5.52 -1.84 19.85
C SER A 60 5.03 -2.69 18.66
N ASP A 61 3.74 -3.00 18.61
CA ASP A 61 3.14 -3.72 17.48
C ASP A 61 3.18 -2.87 16.21
N PHE A 62 2.87 -1.58 16.34
CA PHE A 62 2.96 -0.64 15.23
C PHE A 62 4.40 -0.53 14.68
N LEU A 63 5.41 -0.54 15.55
CA LEU A 63 6.82 -0.62 15.11
C LEU A 63 7.08 -1.87 14.26
N THR A 64 6.54 -3.01 14.66
CA THR A 64 6.70 -4.28 13.94
C THR A 64 6.01 -4.23 12.58
N GLU A 65 4.78 -3.72 12.52
CA GLU A 65 4.00 -3.54 11.29
C GLU A 65 4.75 -2.65 10.29
N ILE A 66 5.13 -1.43 10.70
CA ILE A 66 5.85 -0.49 9.84
C ILE A 66 7.24 -1.00 9.45
N ARG A 67 7.92 -1.79 10.32
CA ARG A 67 9.16 -2.47 9.95
C ARG A 67 8.92 -3.47 8.83
N ASN A 68 7.94 -4.37 8.97
CA ASN A 68 7.63 -5.39 7.95
C ASN A 68 7.30 -4.74 6.60
N GLU A 69 6.47 -3.70 6.63
CA GLU A 69 6.17 -2.84 5.51
C GLU A 69 7.41 -2.25 4.85
N SER A 70 8.32 -1.68 5.65
CA SER A 70 9.57 -1.11 5.16
C SER A 70 10.46 -2.18 4.53
N MET A 71 10.51 -3.38 5.10
CA MET A 71 11.25 -4.52 4.56
C MET A 71 10.72 -4.95 3.19
N MET A 72 9.40 -5.07 3.02
CA MET A 72 8.77 -5.37 1.72
C MET A 72 9.15 -4.34 0.64
N LEU A 73 9.15 -3.04 0.99
CA LEU A 73 9.54 -1.97 0.08
C LEU A 73 11.03 -2.03 -0.28
N VAL A 74 11.89 -2.38 0.69
CA VAL A 74 13.32 -2.60 0.47
C VAL A 74 13.53 -3.81 -0.45
N SER A 75 12.92 -4.95 -0.15
CA SER A 75 13.00 -6.17 -0.96
C SER A 75 12.57 -5.92 -2.41
N LYS A 76 11.51 -5.13 -2.62
CA LYS A 76 11.08 -4.75 -3.97
C LYS A 76 12.15 -3.93 -4.70
N ARG A 77 12.79 -2.99 -4.00
CA ARG A 77 13.84 -2.16 -4.58
C ARG A 77 15.10 -2.98 -4.89
N VAL A 78 15.47 -3.91 -4.02
CA VAL A 78 16.59 -4.84 -4.23
C VAL A 78 16.35 -5.69 -5.47
N LYS A 79 15.15 -6.30 -5.61
CA LYS A 79 14.74 -7.00 -6.84
C LYS A 79 14.79 -6.09 -8.07
N GLY A 80 14.33 -4.84 -7.93
CA GLY A 80 14.38 -3.85 -9.01
C GLY A 80 15.79 -3.46 -9.45
N PHE A 81 16.81 -3.72 -8.63
CA PHE A 81 18.21 -3.56 -8.99
C PHE A 81 18.84 -4.82 -9.58
N GLY A 82 18.10 -5.92 -9.71
CA GLY A 82 18.58 -7.19 -10.26
C GLY A 82 19.18 -8.14 -9.23
N PHE A 83 19.01 -7.87 -7.94
CA PHE A 83 19.53 -8.73 -6.88
C PHE A 83 18.44 -9.68 -6.38
N GLU A 84 18.77 -10.97 -6.28
CA GLU A 84 17.91 -12.00 -5.70
C GLU A 84 18.20 -12.23 -4.21
N GLU A 85 19.40 -11.88 -3.76
CA GLU A 85 19.84 -11.99 -2.36
C GLU A 85 20.58 -10.72 -1.90
N LEU A 86 20.73 -10.56 -0.58
CA LEU A 86 21.55 -9.49 0.00
C LEU A 86 23.02 -9.93 0.01
N THR A 87 23.83 -9.31 -0.85
CA THR A 87 25.25 -9.59 -0.98
C THR A 87 26.08 -8.32 -0.75
N MET A 88 27.34 -8.45 -0.32
CA MET A 88 28.17 -7.27 0.01
C MET A 88 28.53 -6.42 -1.23
N ASP A 89 28.66 -7.05 -2.41
CA ASP A 89 28.86 -6.37 -3.69
C ASP A 89 27.65 -5.49 -4.11
N ALA A 90 26.48 -5.69 -3.50
CA ALA A 90 25.34 -4.82 -3.71
C ALA A 90 25.58 -3.38 -3.18
N PHE A 91 26.49 -3.20 -2.22
CA PHE A 91 26.82 -1.87 -1.68
C PHE A 91 27.54 -1.00 -2.72
N ASP A 92 28.43 -1.56 -3.53
CA ASP A 92 29.12 -0.82 -4.59
C ASP A 92 28.14 -0.32 -5.67
N VAL A 93 27.24 -1.20 -6.12
CA VAL A 93 26.17 -0.83 -7.06
C VAL A 93 25.23 0.21 -6.46
N ALA A 94 24.92 0.12 -5.16
CA ALA A 94 24.09 1.10 -4.47
C ALA A 94 24.79 2.48 -4.38
N LYS A 95 26.10 2.52 -4.07
CA LYS A 95 26.91 3.74 -4.04
C LYS A 95 26.93 4.41 -5.41
N GLU A 96 27.17 3.64 -6.48
CA GLU A 96 27.17 4.18 -7.84
C GLU A 96 25.81 4.78 -8.23
N LYS A 97 24.71 4.08 -7.95
CA LYS A 97 23.35 4.57 -8.25
C LYS A 97 22.94 5.78 -7.41
N MET A 98 23.55 5.98 -6.24
CA MET A 98 23.25 7.09 -5.34
C MET A 98 24.29 8.21 -5.39
N ARG A 99 25.23 8.18 -6.35
CA ARG A 99 26.34 9.14 -6.50
C ARG A 99 25.93 10.62 -6.51
N GLU A 100 24.71 10.92 -6.94
CA GLU A 100 24.17 12.29 -6.98
C GLU A 100 23.88 12.88 -5.59
N SER A 101 23.86 12.05 -4.53
CA SER A 101 23.52 12.46 -3.18
C SER A 101 24.64 12.07 -2.21
N PRO A 102 25.59 12.98 -1.90
CA PRO A 102 26.74 12.70 -1.02
C PRO A 102 26.33 12.08 0.32
N ARG A 103 25.30 12.63 0.97
CA ARG A 103 24.76 12.11 2.24
C ARG A 103 24.29 10.65 2.17
N LYS A 104 23.76 10.20 1.02
CA LYS A 104 23.30 8.81 0.87
C LYS A 104 24.48 7.86 0.71
N VAL A 105 25.54 8.29 0.05
CA VAL A 105 26.77 7.53 -0.10
C VAL A 105 27.44 7.36 1.27
N GLU A 106 27.57 8.44 2.04
CA GLU A 106 28.08 8.42 3.41
C GLU A 106 27.29 7.45 4.31
N VAL A 107 25.95 7.49 4.27
CA VAL A 107 25.11 6.54 5.02
C VAL A 107 25.32 5.10 4.56
N ILE A 108 25.59 4.87 3.27
CA ILE A 108 25.90 3.52 2.77
C ILE A 108 27.23 3.04 3.35
N GLU A 109 28.26 3.88 3.38
CA GLU A 109 29.56 3.59 3.98
C GLU A 109 29.45 3.31 5.48
N GLU A 110 28.68 4.12 6.23
CA GLU A 110 28.42 3.87 7.66
C GLU A 110 27.75 2.50 7.90
N ILE A 111 26.83 2.09 7.02
CA ILE A 111 26.18 0.78 7.09
C ILE A 111 27.18 -0.33 6.79
N GLU A 112 28.00 -0.17 5.75
CA GLU A 112 29.03 -1.12 5.35
C GLU A 112 30.04 -1.34 6.49
N ASP A 113 30.55 -0.25 7.08
CA ASP A 113 31.46 -0.27 8.23
C ASP A 113 30.80 -0.93 9.44
N PHE A 114 29.56 -0.53 9.77
CA PHE A 114 28.84 -1.11 10.90
C PHE A 114 28.58 -2.62 10.74
N LEU A 115 28.34 -3.09 9.52
CA LEU A 115 28.17 -4.52 9.24
C LEU A 115 29.49 -5.27 9.28
N SER A 116 30.60 -4.66 8.82
CA SER A 116 31.94 -5.29 8.86
C SER A 116 32.46 -5.50 10.29
N MET A 117 32.09 -4.61 11.22
CA MET A 117 32.44 -4.72 12.64
C MET A 117 31.67 -5.83 13.38
N ARG A 118 30.63 -6.41 12.77
CA ARG A 118 29.87 -7.50 13.40
C ARG A 118 30.62 -8.81 13.25
N THR A 119 31.10 -9.34 14.38
CA THR A 119 31.78 -10.63 14.45
C THR A 119 30.83 -11.83 14.33
N GLU A 120 29.54 -11.63 14.62
CA GLU A 120 28.52 -12.67 14.53
C GLU A 120 27.55 -12.39 13.38
N LYS A 121 27.49 -13.33 12.43
CA LYS A 121 26.39 -13.38 11.46
C LYS A 121 25.13 -13.79 12.19
N LYS A 122 24.13 -12.91 12.17
CA LYS A 122 22.78 -13.21 12.63
C LYS A 122 22.03 -13.85 11.46
N ASP A 123 22.20 -15.17 11.31
CA ASP A 123 21.59 -15.93 10.22
C ASP A 123 20.06 -15.80 10.21
N ASP A 124 19.44 -15.60 11.38
CA ASP A 124 18.00 -15.34 11.52
C ASP A 124 17.55 -14.05 10.80
N ILE A 125 18.40 -13.04 10.71
CA ILE A 125 18.11 -11.79 9.99
C ILE A 125 18.17 -12.04 8.48
N VAL A 126 19.15 -12.82 8.03
CA VAL A 126 19.30 -13.17 6.61
C VAL A 126 18.13 -14.01 6.15
N GLU A 127 17.72 -15.00 6.94
CA GLU A 127 16.56 -15.85 6.65
C GLU A 127 15.25 -15.05 6.59
N LYS A 128 15.02 -14.16 7.56
CA LYS A 128 13.87 -13.22 7.52
C LYS A 128 13.91 -12.35 6.27
N PHE A 129 15.09 -11.87 5.86
CA PHE A 129 15.21 -11.08 4.65
C PHE A 129 14.88 -11.89 3.39
N LYS A 130 15.36 -13.14 3.30
CA LYS A 130 15.03 -14.05 2.20
C LYS A 130 13.52 -14.27 2.10
N SER A 131 12.83 -14.48 3.22
CA SER A 131 11.36 -14.57 3.26
C SER A 131 10.69 -13.31 2.67
N TYR A 132 11.13 -12.09 3.04
CA TYR A 132 10.58 -10.88 2.41
C TYR A 132 10.87 -10.80 0.92
N MET A 133 12.07 -11.22 0.48
CA MET A 133 12.41 -11.27 -0.94
C MET A 133 11.47 -12.22 -1.67
N GLU A 134 11.25 -13.44 -1.19
CA GLU A 134 10.34 -14.41 -1.81
C GLU A 134 8.90 -13.89 -1.90
N GLU A 135 8.38 -13.31 -0.82
CA GLU A 135 7.01 -12.80 -0.77
C GLU A 135 6.78 -11.51 -1.59
N THR A 136 7.85 -10.77 -1.88
CA THR A 136 7.73 -9.50 -2.60
C THR A 136 7.63 -9.73 -4.10
N PRO A 137 6.56 -9.26 -4.78
CA PRO A 137 6.41 -9.47 -6.20
C PRO A 137 7.42 -8.63 -6.99
N THR A 138 7.88 -9.15 -8.14
CA THR A 138 8.79 -8.46 -9.08
C THR A 138 8.10 -7.30 -9.79
N SER A 139 6.78 -7.41 -10.01
CA SER A 139 5.94 -6.39 -10.64
C SER A 139 4.66 -6.14 -9.82
N GLY A 140 4.02 -4.99 -10.01
CA GLY A 140 2.83 -4.60 -9.23
C GLY A 140 3.16 -3.97 -7.88
N ILE A 141 2.14 -3.69 -7.07
CA ILE A 141 2.29 -3.08 -5.73
C ILE A 141 2.35 -4.22 -4.69
N PRO A 142 3.34 -4.28 -3.79
CA PRO A 142 3.40 -5.29 -2.74
C PRO A 142 2.25 -5.10 -1.76
N TRP A 143 1.77 -6.20 -1.20
CA TRP A 143 0.71 -6.21 -0.20
C TRP A 143 1.32 -6.47 1.17
N SER A 144 0.94 -5.66 2.17
CA SER A 144 1.26 -5.94 3.57
C SER A 144 0.63 -7.25 4.04
N LYS A 145 1.16 -7.84 5.10
CA LYS A 145 0.66 -9.11 5.63
C LYS A 145 -0.79 -8.97 6.09
N GLU A 146 -1.08 -7.88 6.78
CA GLU A 146 -2.39 -7.53 7.32
C GLU A 146 -3.40 -7.31 6.18
N ALA A 147 -2.95 -6.74 5.05
CA ALA A 147 -3.78 -6.59 3.86
C ALA A 147 -4.11 -7.94 3.21
N LYS A 148 -3.14 -8.87 3.12
CA LYS A 148 -3.38 -10.23 2.61
C LYS A 148 -4.39 -10.98 3.49
N GLU A 149 -4.23 -10.93 4.81
CA GLU A 149 -5.15 -11.56 5.77
C GLU A 149 -6.59 -11.01 5.68
N LYS A 150 -6.74 -9.70 5.42
CA LYS A 150 -8.06 -9.12 5.13
C LYS A 150 -8.65 -9.65 3.83
N MET A 151 -7.85 -9.77 2.78
CA MET A 151 -8.31 -10.31 1.50
C MET A 151 -8.70 -11.79 1.56
N GLU A 152 -8.09 -12.59 2.42
CA GLU A 152 -8.46 -14.01 2.59
C GLU A 152 -9.91 -14.19 3.09
N LYS A 153 -10.44 -13.19 3.79
CA LYS A 153 -11.83 -13.19 4.28
C LYS A 153 -12.84 -12.78 3.22
N VAL A 154 -12.38 -12.19 2.12
CA VAL A 154 -13.23 -11.65 1.06
C VAL A 154 -13.79 -12.81 0.21
N PRO A 155 -15.10 -12.85 -0.09
CA PRO A 155 -15.70 -13.93 -0.84
C PRO A 155 -15.12 -14.06 -2.26
N PRO A 156 -14.96 -15.28 -2.79
CA PRO A 156 -14.31 -15.50 -4.09
C PRO A 156 -14.88 -14.69 -5.25
N PHE A 157 -16.20 -14.47 -5.27
CA PHE A 157 -16.89 -13.75 -6.35
C PHE A 157 -16.55 -12.25 -6.43
N VAL A 158 -16.03 -11.64 -5.35
CA VAL A 158 -15.58 -10.24 -5.33
C VAL A 158 -14.05 -10.09 -5.35
N LEU A 159 -13.28 -11.16 -5.15
CA LEU A 159 -11.81 -11.11 -5.02
C LEU A 159 -11.11 -10.46 -6.23
N GLY A 160 -11.44 -10.88 -7.45
CA GLY A 160 -10.79 -10.37 -8.67
C GLY A 160 -11.00 -8.86 -8.83
N MET A 161 -12.25 -8.43 -8.73
CA MET A 161 -12.65 -7.02 -8.82
C MET A 161 -12.07 -6.18 -7.67
N ALA A 162 -12.14 -6.67 -6.42
CA ALA A 162 -11.59 -5.99 -5.26
C ALA A 162 -10.08 -5.76 -5.41
N LYS A 163 -9.33 -6.80 -5.79
CA LYS A 163 -7.87 -6.71 -5.96
C LYS A 163 -7.47 -5.66 -6.99
N GLN A 164 -8.09 -5.67 -8.17
CA GLN A 164 -7.81 -4.69 -9.23
C GLN A 164 -8.14 -3.26 -8.79
N THR A 165 -9.24 -3.11 -8.06
CA THR A 165 -9.69 -1.80 -7.59
C THR A 165 -8.79 -1.22 -6.52
N ILE A 166 -8.42 -2.07 -5.55
CA ILE A 166 -7.44 -1.74 -4.51
C ILE A 166 -6.10 -1.31 -5.12
N GLU A 167 -5.59 -2.08 -6.08
CA GLU A 167 -4.35 -1.74 -6.77
C GLU A 167 -4.46 -0.47 -7.62
N GLY A 168 -5.60 -0.25 -8.29
CA GLY A 168 -5.89 0.97 -9.04
C GLY A 168 -5.90 2.19 -8.13
N ARG A 169 -6.66 2.13 -7.04
CA ARG A 169 -6.76 3.21 -6.05
C ARG A 169 -5.41 3.52 -5.40
N ALA A 170 -4.63 2.47 -5.09
CA ALA A 170 -3.28 2.64 -4.54
C ALA A 170 -2.36 3.37 -5.51
N LYS A 171 -2.42 3.04 -6.81
CA LYS A 171 -1.65 3.75 -7.83
C LYS A 171 -2.07 5.21 -7.93
N GLU A 172 -3.37 5.50 -7.94
CA GLU A 172 -3.88 6.88 -8.00
C GLU A 172 -3.47 7.72 -6.79
N ARG A 173 -3.53 7.14 -5.58
CA ARG A 173 -3.08 7.79 -4.33
C ARG A 173 -1.56 7.89 -4.22
N GLY A 174 -0.82 7.24 -5.13
CA GLY A 174 0.64 7.20 -5.16
C GLY A 174 1.26 6.26 -4.11
N ASP A 175 0.47 5.35 -3.54
CA ASP A 175 0.96 4.40 -2.54
C ASP A 175 1.94 3.40 -3.14
N LYS A 176 2.94 3.05 -2.33
CA LYS A 176 3.98 2.09 -2.70
C LYS A 176 3.68 0.67 -2.23
N MET A 177 2.60 0.49 -1.47
CA MET A 177 2.20 -0.77 -0.85
C MET A 177 0.71 -0.76 -0.53
N ILE A 178 0.06 -1.92 -0.64
CA ILE A 178 -1.32 -2.10 -0.23
C ILE A 178 -1.37 -2.41 1.26
N THR A 179 -2.09 -1.57 2.00
CA THR A 179 -2.27 -1.67 3.45
C THR A 179 -3.76 -1.79 3.81
N PRO A 180 -4.12 -2.23 5.03
CA PRO A 180 -5.52 -2.42 5.41
C PRO A 180 -6.41 -1.18 5.21
N ASP A 181 -5.87 0.02 5.31
CA ASP A 181 -6.63 1.27 5.15
C ASP A 181 -7.22 1.44 3.75
N ILE A 182 -6.47 1.07 2.70
CA ILE A 182 -6.98 1.21 1.33
C ILE A 182 -7.97 0.10 0.98
N ILE A 183 -7.80 -1.07 1.60
CA ILE A 183 -8.80 -2.14 1.54
C ILE A 183 -10.11 -1.62 2.14
N ASP A 184 -10.08 -1.10 3.35
CA ASP A 184 -11.28 -0.58 4.02
C ASP A 184 -11.93 0.57 3.24
N GLU A 185 -11.13 1.50 2.71
CA GLU A 185 -11.61 2.59 1.83
C GLU A 185 -12.36 2.03 0.61
N VAL A 186 -11.80 1.03 -0.07
CA VAL A 186 -12.39 0.43 -1.26
C VAL A 186 -13.64 -0.38 -0.91
N PHE A 187 -13.58 -1.20 0.15
CA PHE A 187 -14.69 -2.05 0.55
C PHE A 187 -15.87 -1.25 1.10
N THR A 188 -15.62 -0.14 1.81
CA THR A 188 -16.69 0.77 2.25
C THR A 188 -17.43 1.36 1.06
N ASN A 189 -16.72 1.70 -0.01
CA ASN A 189 -17.32 2.33 -1.20
C ASN A 189 -17.93 1.35 -2.21
N ILE A 190 -17.61 0.05 -2.14
CA ILE A 190 -17.92 -0.91 -3.22
C ILE A 190 -18.75 -2.11 -2.75
N MET A 191 -18.59 -2.59 -1.51
CA MET A 191 -19.32 -3.78 -1.09
C MET A 191 -20.79 -3.44 -0.83
N PRO A 192 -21.73 -4.11 -1.53
CA PRO A 192 -23.14 -3.95 -1.21
C PRO A 192 -23.44 -4.52 0.17
N SER A 193 -24.51 -4.03 0.79
CA SER A 193 -24.97 -4.47 2.11
C SER A 193 -25.17 -5.99 2.17
N SER A 194 -25.62 -6.59 1.07
CA SER A 194 -25.78 -8.04 0.94
C SER A 194 -24.46 -8.82 1.08
N ALA A 195 -23.34 -8.29 0.56
CA ALA A 195 -22.02 -8.88 0.71
C ALA A 195 -21.45 -8.65 2.12
N LYS A 196 -21.69 -7.49 2.73
CA LYS A 196 -21.33 -7.21 4.13
C LYS A 196 -22.02 -8.19 5.09
N GLN A 197 -23.32 -8.42 4.88
CA GLN A 197 -24.10 -9.37 5.67
C GLN A 197 -23.61 -10.82 5.49
N ALA A 198 -23.27 -11.23 4.26
CA ALA A 198 -22.70 -12.56 3.98
C ALA A 198 -21.33 -12.78 4.65
N MET A 199 -20.59 -11.71 4.93
CA MET A 199 -19.33 -11.72 5.68
C MET A 199 -19.51 -11.60 7.21
N GLY A 200 -20.76 -11.55 7.70
CA GLY A 200 -21.04 -11.34 9.13
C GLY A 200 -20.66 -9.94 9.63
N MET A 201 -20.51 -8.97 8.74
CA MET A 201 -20.30 -7.56 9.10
C MET A 201 -21.65 -6.90 9.41
N GLU A 202 -21.65 -5.95 10.36
CA GLU A 202 -22.82 -5.12 10.61
C GLU A 202 -23.11 -4.24 9.39
N VAL A 203 -24.36 -4.23 8.96
CA VAL A 203 -24.87 -3.35 7.91
C VAL A 203 -25.43 -2.11 8.59
N THR A 204 -24.89 -0.95 8.25
CA THR A 204 -25.34 0.34 8.77
C THR A 204 -26.44 0.96 7.91
N GLU A 205 -27.16 1.96 8.42
CA GLU A 205 -28.13 2.72 7.60
C GLU A 205 -27.45 3.49 6.46
N GLU A 206 -26.18 3.88 6.63
CA GLU A 206 -25.39 4.52 5.57
C GLU A 206 -25.12 3.55 4.42
N ASP A 207 -24.87 2.27 4.72
CA ASP A 207 -24.66 1.22 3.71
C ASP A 207 -25.92 0.97 2.86
N LEU A 208 -27.09 0.94 3.50
CA LEU A 208 -28.36 0.78 2.81
C LEU A 208 -28.66 1.97 1.89
N LYS A 209 -28.41 3.21 2.37
CA LYS A 209 -28.57 4.42 1.55
C LYS A 209 -27.58 4.45 0.38
N GLN A 210 -26.37 3.94 0.59
CA GLN A 210 -25.36 3.82 -0.45
C GLN A 210 -25.77 2.80 -1.51
N ASP A 211 -26.33 1.65 -1.13
CA ASP A 211 -26.88 0.66 -2.07
C ASP A 211 -28.02 1.26 -2.91
N GLU A 212 -28.94 2.00 -2.29
CA GLU A 212 -30.01 2.72 -3.01
C GLU A 212 -29.45 3.79 -3.97
N GLN A 213 -28.39 4.51 -3.57
CA GLN A 213 -27.71 5.45 -4.46
C GLN A 213 -27.00 4.75 -5.62
N ILE A 214 -26.34 3.62 -5.35
CA ILE A 214 -25.68 2.80 -6.38
C ILE A 214 -26.71 2.26 -7.38
N GLU A 215 -27.89 1.84 -6.92
CA GLU A 215 -29.00 1.44 -7.81
C GLU A 215 -29.50 2.60 -8.66
N LYS A 216 -29.69 3.79 -8.08
CA LYS A 216 -30.07 4.99 -8.86
C LYS A 216 -29.01 5.37 -9.89
N GLN A 217 -27.73 5.24 -9.54
CA GLN A 217 -26.60 5.55 -10.41
C GLN A 217 -26.36 4.50 -11.51
N LYS A 218 -26.94 3.30 -11.44
CA LYS A 218 -26.87 2.33 -12.56
C LYS A 218 -27.47 2.92 -13.84
N GLU A 219 -28.57 3.66 -13.70
CA GLU A 219 -29.29 4.29 -14.81
C GLU A 219 -28.69 5.63 -15.25
N GLU A 220 -27.76 6.21 -14.48
CA GLU A 220 -27.08 7.44 -14.86
C GLU A 220 -26.13 7.22 -16.05
N PRO A 221 -26.07 8.18 -16.99
CA PRO A 221 -25.18 8.09 -18.14
C PRO A 221 -23.73 8.07 -17.69
N VAL A 222 -22.93 7.23 -18.35
CA VAL A 222 -21.50 7.10 -18.09
C VAL A 222 -20.80 8.41 -18.41
N GLN A 223 -20.05 8.95 -17.45
CA GLN A 223 -19.22 10.13 -17.68
C GLN A 223 -17.93 9.71 -18.40
N VAL A 224 -17.77 10.17 -19.64
CA VAL A 224 -16.58 10.01 -20.47
C VAL A 224 -15.91 11.36 -20.70
N SER A 225 -14.58 11.40 -20.78
CA SER A 225 -13.81 12.61 -21.03
C SER A 225 -13.25 12.71 -22.46
N MET A 226 -13.35 11.62 -23.23
CA MET A 226 -13.02 11.60 -24.65
C MET A 226 -14.12 10.94 -25.49
N LYS A 227 -13.92 10.84 -26.81
CA LYS A 227 -14.88 10.19 -27.71
C LYS A 227 -14.81 8.68 -27.57
N TRP A 228 -15.97 8.03 -27.53
CA TRP A 228 -16.12 6.58 -27.51
C TRP A 228 -17.00 6.16 -28.69
N GLU A 229 -16.70 5.00 -29.28
CA GLU A 229 -17.65 4.32 -30.15
C GLU A 229 -18.84 3.79 -29.33
N ASP A 230 -20.02 3.76 -29.96
CA ASP A 230 -21.28 3.43 -29.28
C ASP A 230 -21.27 2.02 -28.67
N ASP A 231 -20.59 1.07 -29.32
CA ASP A 231 -20.45 -0.31 -28.86
C ASP A 231 -19.50 -0.45 -27.66
N ALA A 232 -18.36 0.24 -27.69
CA ALA A 232 -17.44 0.33 -26.55
C ALA A 232 -18.12 1.02 -25.35
N LEU A 233 -18.89 2.09 -25.60
CA LEU A 233 -19.63 2.81 -24.57
C LEU A 233 -20.74 1.95 -23.96
N ASP A 234 -21.49 1.21 -24.77
CA ASP A 234 -22.51 0.27 -24.27
C ASP A 234 -21.89 -0.82 -23.38
N LYS A 235 -20.74 -1.37 -23.79
CA LYS A 235 -20.03 -2.39 -23.01
C LYS A 235 -19.58 -1.89 -21.64
N VAL A 236 -18.98 -0.70 -21.57
CA VAL A 236 -18.56 -0.13 -20.28
C VAL A 236 -19.77 0.26 -19.42
N SER A 237 -20.87 0.68 -20.03
CA SER A 237 -22.12 1.05 -19.33
C SER A 237 -22.76 -0.11 -18.56
N ARG A 238 -22.57 -1.34 -19.04
CA ARG A 238 -23.08 -2.57 -18.40
C ARG A 238 -22.36 -2.96 -17.11
N ILE A 239 -21.26 -2.27 -16.75
CA ILE A 239 -20.57 -2.50 -15.48
C ILE A 239 -21.49 -2.05 -14.33
N PRO A 240 -21.96 -2.98 -13.46
CA PRO A 240 -23.04 -2.67 -12.51
C PRO A 240 -22.67 -1.71 -11.38
N ILE A 241 -21.36 -1.54 -11.14
CA ILE A 241 -20.84 -0.75 -10.01
C ILE A 241 -20.33 0.59 -10.57
N PRO A 242 -20.98 1.72 -10.26
CA PRO A 242 -20.62 3.04 -10.80
C PRO A 242 -19.15 3.40 -10.58
N PHE A 243 -18.61 3.09 -9.41
CA PHE A 243 -17.19 3.30 -9.10
C PHE A 243 -16.26 2.55 -10.07
N ILE A 244 -16.51 1.26 -10.30
CA ILE A 244 -15.71 0.42 -11.21
C ILE A 244 -15.85 0.88 -12.65
N ARG A 245 -17.08 1.25 -13.04
CA ARG A 245 -17.40 1.78 -14.37
C ARG A 245 -16.59 3.04 -14.67
N ASN A 246 -16.62 4.01 -13.77
CA ASN A 246 -15.88 5.27 -13.94
C ASN A 246 -14.36 5.06 -13.91
N MET A 247 -13.87 4.15 -13.06
CA MET A 247 -12.45 3.77 -13.05
C MET A 247 -12.01 3.11 -14.36
N ALA A 248 -12.86 2.24 -14.94
CA ALA A 248 -12.62 1.60 -16.23
C ALA A 248 -12.52 2.62 -17.35
N VAL A 249 -13.48 3.54 -17.43
CA VAL A 249 -13.46 4.64 -18.41
C VAL A 249 -12.16 5.41 -18.30
N LYS A 250 -11.86 5.99 -17.14
CA LYS A 250 -10.68 6.83 -16.93
C LYS A 250 -9.38 6.11 -17.30
N ARG A 251 -9.26 4.82 -16.96
CA ARG A 251 -8.07 4.03 -17.29
C ARG A 251 -7.96 3.77 -18.78
N ILE A 252 -9.05 3.35 -19.43
CA ILE A 252 -9.05 3.10 -20.87
C ILE A 252 -8.69 4.38 -21.62
N GLU A 253 -9.31 5.50 -21.24
CA GLU A 253 -9.00 6.82 -21.82
C GLU A 253 -7.52 7.21 -21.64
N GLN A 254 -6.92 6.93 -20.47
CA GLN A 254 -5.50 7.16 -20.24
C GLN A 254 -4.59 6.30 -21.14
N GLU A 255 -4.91 5.01 -21.33
CA GLU A 255 -4.11 4.12 -22.17
C GLU A 255 -4.29 4.44 -23.67
N VAL A 256 -5.49 4.83 -24.09
CA VAL A 256 -5.77 5.33 -25.45
C VAL A 256 -4.99 6.62 -25.72
N THR A 257 -5.04 7.57 -24.78
CA THR A 257 -4.26 8.81 -24.88
C THR A 257 -2.75 8.55 -24.96
N LYS A 258 -2.22 7.62 -24.15
CA LYS A 258 -0.80 7.22 -24.22
C LYS A 258 -0.42 6.56 -25.54
N ALA A 259 -1.36 5.85 -26.17
CA ALA A 259 -1.17 5.26 -27.49
C ALA A 259 -1.19 6.31 -28.62
N GLY A 260 -1.51 7.57 -28.32
CA GLY A 260 -1.62 8.65 -29.30
C GLY A 260 -2.96 8.69 -30.04
N GLU A 261 -3.94 7.94 -29.55
CA GLU A 261 -5.29 7.85 -30.10
C GLU A 261 -6.24 8.80 -29.35
N ASP A 262 -7.27 9.29 -30.03
CA ASP A 262 -8.24 10.27 -29.50
C ASP A 262 -9.68 9.73 -29.38
N VAL A 263 -9.92 8.51 -29.86
CA VAL A 263 -11.19 7.80 -29.81
C VAL A 263 -11.00 6.41 -29.20
N VAL A 264 -11.85 6.06 -28.25
CA VAL A 264 -11.93 4.69 -27.72
C VAL A 264 -12.76 3.84 -28.67
N THR A 265 -12.09 3.06 -29.50
CA THR A 265 -12.72 2.06 -30.37
C THR A 265 -12.99 0.76 -29.62
N MET A 266 -13.82 -0.11 -30.19
CA MET A 266 -14.07 -1.44 -29.60
C MET A 266 -12.78 -2.27 -29.46
N ASP A 267 -11.85 -2.20 -30.41
CA ASP A 267 -10.56 -2.90 -30.34
C ASP A 267 -9.69 -2.38 -29.19
N LEU A 268 -9.64 -1.05 -29.00
CA LEU A 268 -8.89 -0.43 -27.90
C LEU A 268 -9.55 -0.70 -26.55
N PHE A 269 -10.90 -0.72 -26.51
CA PHE A 269 -11.65 -1.19 -25.37
C PHE A 269 -11.28 -2.63 -25.04
N GLU A 270 -11.32 -3.56 -25.99
CA GLU A 270 -10.96 -4.97 -25.72
C GLU A 270 -9.51 -5.17 -25.31
N LYS A 271 -8.61 -4.34 -25.84
CA LYS A 271 -7.18 -4.35 -25.49
C LYS A 271 -6.91 -3.84 -24.07
N TYR A 272 -7.64 -2.80 -23.64
CA TYR A 272 -7.39 -2.11 -22.36
C TYR A 272 -8.44 -2.37 -21.29
N ARG A 273 -9.54 -3.06 -21.62
CA ARG A 273 -10.58 -3.45 -20.67
C ARG A 273 -9.99 -4.34 -19.58
N PHE A 274 -10.65 -4.34 -18.44
CA PHE A 274 -10.38 -5.33 -17.41
C PHE A 274 -10.69 -6.73 -17.97
N THR A 275 -9.67 -7.58 -17.96
CA THR A 275 -9.89 -9.02 -17.88
C THR A 275 -10.19 -9.33 -16.41
N PHE A 276 -11.43 -9.75 -16.16
CA PHE A 276 -11.88 -10.25 -14.86
C PHE A 276 -11.36 -11.66 -14.62
#